data_AF-A0A7S1WG34-F1
#
_entry.id   AF-A0A7S1WG34-F1
#
_cell.length_a   1.000
_cell.length_b   1.000
_cell.length_c   1.000
_cell.angle_alpha   90.00
_cell.angle_beta   90.00
_cell.angle_gamma   90.00
#
_symmetry.space_group_name_H-M   'P 1'
#
loop_
_entity.id
_entity.type
_entity.pdbx_description
1 polymer ?
#
loop_
_entity_poly.entity_id
_entity_poly.type
_entity_poly.pdbx_seq_one_letter_code
_entity_poly.pdbx_strand_id
1 'polypeptide(L)'
;LSVPRAVKPAGSKGRASLTGNPLDALGSKVKQMLSMLPESLFLMERSEASLRDPLWRCFDREMGVGKALLGKVRGDLEQLKGVCEGQVKTTNEIRNLIHDLNTDSVPKQWQRYAVADITVTEWLADFILRLDQLRQLREGSDLQRFELWMGGLFFPE
;
A
#
# COMPACT_ATOMS: atom_id res chain seq x y z
N LEU A 1 20.68 11.88 68.78
CA LEU A 1 19.31 11.84 68.20
C LEU A 1 19.41 12.24 66.73
N SER A 2 19.42 11.23 65.86
CA SER A 2 19.24 11.37 64.41
C SER A 2 17.81 11.85 64.10
N VAL A 3 17.59 12.65 63.06
CA VAL A 3 17.00 12.38 61.71
C VAL A 3 16.57 13.77 61.09
N PRO A 4 16.05 13.93 59.85
CA PRO A 4 16.78 14.24 58.61
C PRO A 4 16.45 15.57 57.89
N ARG A 5 17.37 15.89 56.97
CA ARG A 5 17.27 16.57 55.66
C ARG A 5 15.86 16.79 55.07
N ALA A 6 15.54 18.05 54.74
CA ALA A 6 14.45 18.41 53.83
C ALA A 6 15.01 18.79 52.45
N VAL A 7 14.74 17.95 51.44
CA VAL A 7 14.97 18.23 50.02
C VAL A 7 13.72 18.91 49.47
N LYS A 8 13.87 20.09 48.85
CA LYS A 8 12.82 20.71 48.03
C LYS A 8 12.90 20.15 46.60
N PRO A 9 11.80 19.66 45.99
CA PRO A 9 11.77 19.36 44.58
C PRO A 9 11.08 20.47 43.76
N ALA A 10 11.18 20.30 42.44
CA ALA A 10 10.37 20.88 41.37
C ALA A 10 10.88 22.20 40.75
N GLY A 11 11.22 22.12 39.45
CA GLY A 11 11.32 23.31 38.64
C GLY A 11 11.92 23.21 37.22
N SER A 12 12.49 22.09 36.75
CA SER A 12 12.94 22.01 35.35
C SER A 12 11.78 21.63 34.44
N LYS A 13 11.12 22.65 33.88
CA LYS A 13 10.20 22.53 32.74
C LYS A 13 10.92 21.81 31.60
N GLY A 14 10.55 20.56 31.36
CA GLY A 14 10.85 19.87 30.12
C GLY A 14 10.25 20.67 28.97
N ARG A 15 11.10 21.28 28.15
CA ARG A 15 10.71 21.80 26.84
C ARG A 15 10.57 20.56 25.95
N ALA A 16 9.38 19.95 25.97
CA ALA A 16 9.03 18.93 24.99
C ALA A 16 9.08 19.58 23.61
N SER A 17 10.11 19.27 22.84
CA SER A 17 10.13 19.54 21.40
C SER A 17 8.99 18.72 20.79
N LEU A 18 7.87 19.37 20.47
CA LEU A 18 6.72 18.78 19.76
C LEU A 18 7.00 18.60 18.26
N THR A 19 8.26 18.53 17.84
CA THR A 19 8.61 18.15 16.48
C THR A 19 8.68 16.63 16.44
N GLY A 20 7.53 16.00 16.19
CA GLY A 20 7.51 14.58 15.84
C GLY A 20 8.52 14.35 14.71
N ASN A 21 9.39 13.37 14.87
CA ASN A 21 10.38 13.04 13.85
C ASN A 21 9.61 12.76 12.54
N PRO A 22 9.94 13.40 11.40
CA PRO A 22 9.26 13.16 10.13
C PRO A 22 9.21 11.67 9.74
N LEU A 23 10.18 10.88 10.20
CA LEU A 23 10.23 9.44 10.02
C LEU A 23 9.16 8.68 10.81
N ASP A 24 8.74 9.18 11.99
CA ASP A 24 7.71 8.53 12.81
C ASP A 24 6.32 8.69 12.18
N ALA A 25 6.03 9.87 11.61
CA ALA A 25 4.80 10.15 10.88
C ALA A 25 4.71 9.29 9.60
N LEU A 26 5.80 9.22 8.83
CA LEU A 26 5.89 8.35 7.66
C LEU A 26 5.72 6.88 8.03
N GLY A 27 6.41 6.41 9.09
CA GLY A 27 6.29 5.04 9.56
C GLY A 27 4.86 4.66 9.96
N SER A 28 4.13 5.59 10.57
CA SER A 28 2.70 5.39 10.90
C SER A 28 1.84 5.30 9.65
N LYS A 29 2.04 6.20 8.68
CA LYS A 29 1.35 6.18 7.38
C LYS A 29 1.60 4.86 6.64
N VAL A 30 2.85 4.43 6.53
CA VAL A 30 3.24 3.17 5.87
C VAL A 30 2.58 1.95 6.54
N LYS A 31 2.56 1.90 7.87
CA LYS A 31 1.89 0.82 8.63
C LYS A 31 0.38 0.78 8.35
N GLN A 32 -0.26 1.95 8.31
CA GLN A 32 -1.68 2.04 7.95
C GLN A 32 -1.94 1.57 6.52
N MET A 33 -1.14 2.04 5.54
CA MET A 33 -1.26 1.61 4.13
C MET A 33 -1.12 0.09 3.98
N LEU A 34 -0.13 -0.52 4.65
CA LEU A 34 0.05 -1.98 4.65
C LEU A 34 -1.14 -2.74 5.24
N SER A 35 -1.77 -2.19 6.29
CA SER A 35 -2.90 -2.83 6.96
C SER A 35 -4.19 -2.85 6.12
N MET A 36 -4.34 -1.90 5.20
CA MET A 36 -5.49 -1.81 4.29
C MET A 36 -5.33 -2.68 3.04
N LEU A 37 -4.10 -3.00 2.67
CA LEU A 37 -3.81 -3.81 1.49
C LEU A 37 -4.03 -5.31 1.78
N PRO A 38 -4.66 -6.07 0.87
CA PRO A 38 -4.73 -7.52 0.99
C PRO A 38 -3.32 -8.12 1.00
N GLU A 39 -3.13 -9.24 1.69
CA GLU A 39 -1.81 -9.90 1.77
C GLU A 39 -1.41 -10.55 0.44
N SER A 40 -2.39 -11.10 -0.29
CA SER A 40 -2.16 -11.76 -1.56
C SER A 40 -3.38 -11.69 -2.46
N LEU A 41 -3.14 -11.78 -3.77
CA LEU A 41 -4.15 -11.98 -4.79
C LEU A 41 -3.88 -13.32 -5.48
N PHE A 42 -4.91 -14.15 -5.55
CA PHE A 42 -4.84 -15.44 -6.24
C PHE A 42 -5.25 -15.29 -7.70
N LEU A 43 -4.66 -16.09 -8.58
CA LEU A 43 -5.03 -16.12 -10.00
C LEU A 43 -6.29 -16.99 -10.21
N MET A 44 -6.88 -16.90 -11.40
CA MET A 44 -8.01 -17.75 -11.76
C MET A 44 -7.53 -19.19 -11.99
N GLU A 45 -8.41 -20.15 -11.74
CA GLU A 45 -8.12 -21.54 -12.07
C GLU A 45 -8.09 -21.72 -13.58
N ARG A 46 -6.99 -22.28 -14.07
CA ARG A 46 -6.77 -22.49 -15.50
C ARG A 46 -7.33 -23.85 -15.91
N SER A 47 -8.24 -23.85 -16.88
CA SER A 47 -8.73 -25.05 -17.55
C SER A 47 -8.67 -24.90 -19.07
N GLU A 48 -8.69 -26.00 -19.83
CA GLU A 48 -8.70 -25.94 -21.30
C GLU A 48 -9.91 -25.18 -21.86
N ALA A 49 -11.06 -25.27 -21.19
CA ALA A 49 -12.26 -24.53 -21.55
C ALA A 49 -12.08 -23.03 -21.28
N SER A 50 -11.53 -22.68 -20.11
CA SER A 50 -11.26 -21.29 -19.71
C SER A 50 -10.26 -20.60 -20.64
N LEU A 51 -9.25 -21.32 -21.14
CA LEU A 51 -8.28 -20.79 -22.09
C LEU A 51 -8.88 -20.47 -23.47
N ARG A 52 -10.06 -21.01 -23.79
CA ARG A 52 -10.79 -20.69 -25.02
C ARG A 52 -11.78 -19.54 -24.83
N ASP A 53 -12.09 -19.18 -23.59
CA ASP A 53 -12.98 -18.06 -23.26
C ASP A 53 -12.21 -16.73 -23.30
N PRO A 54 -12.55 -15.80 -24.22
CA PRO A 54 -11.88 -14.51 -24.33
C PRO A 54 -12.07 -13.62 -23.09
N LEU A 55 -13.22 -13.68 -22.42
CA LEU A 55 -13.46 -12.91 -21.19
C LEU A 55 -12.59 -13.43 -20.06
N TRP A 56 -12.53 -14.75 -19.89
CA TRP A 56 -11.64 -15.36 -18.92
C TRP A 56 -10.18 -14.96 -19.16
N ARG A 57 -9.70 -14.96 -20.42
CA ARG A 57 -8.33 -14.56 -20.75
C ARG A 57 -8.04 -13.10 -20.41
N CYS A 58 -8.99 -12.20 -20.65
CA CYS A 58 -8.89 -10.80 -20.27
C CYS A 58 -8.73 -10.69 -18.75
N PHE A 59 -9.63 -11.31 -17.98
CA PHE A 59 -9.58 -11.25 -16.52
C PHE A 59 -8.36 -11.96 -15.92
N ASP A 60 -7.83 -13.05 -16.52
CA ASP A 60 -6.62 -13.73 -16.01
C ASP A 60 -5.41 -12.81 -16.16
N ARG A 61 -5.34 -12.07 -17.28
CA ARG A 61 -4.31 -11.05 -17.52
C ARG A 61 -4.43 -9.91 -16.51
N GLU A 62 -5.63 -9.39 -16.30
CA GLU A 62 -5.92 -8.34 -15.32
C GLU A 62 -5.51 -8.76 -13.90
N MET A 63 -5.86 -9.99 -13.50
CA MET A 63 -5.42 -10.57 -12.23
C MET A 63 -3.90 -10.69 -12.13
N GLY A 64 -3.23 -11.06 -13.22
CA GLY A 64 -1.77 -11.07 -13.30
C GLY A 64 -1.15 -9.70 -13.02
N VAL A 65 -1.70 -8.65 -13.64
CA VAL A 65 -1.26 -7.25 -13.44
C VAL A 65 -1.51 -6.81 -12.00
N GLY A 66 -2.73 -7.00 -11.48
CA GLY A 66 -3.11 -6.65 -10.11
C GLY A 66 -2.22 -7.35 -9.08
N LYS A 67 -1.94 -8.65 -9.25
CA LYS A 67 -1.07 -9.43 -8.36
C LYS A 67 0.37 -8.92 -8.38
N ALA A 68 0.92 -8.65 -9.56
CA ALA A 68 2.29 -8.14 -9.69
C ALA A 68 2.44 -6.75 -9.05
N LEU A 69 1.47 -5.86 -9.30
CA LEU A 69 1.46 -4.53 -8.70
C LEU A 69 1.27 -4.59 -7.17
N LEU A 70 0.37 -5.43 -6.67
CA LEU A 70 0.18 -5.62 -5.22
C LEU A 70 1.48 -6.07 -4.56
N GLY A 71 2.17 -7.06 -5.13
CA GLY A 71 3.46 -7.53 -4.62
C GLY A 71 4.51 -6.41 -4.61
N LYS A 72 4.54 -5.57 -5.65
CA LYS A 72 5.46 -4.43 -5.73
C LYS A 72 5.15 -3.37 -4.66
N VAL A 73 3.89 -2.94 -4.54
CA VAL A 73 3.47 -1.92 -3.56
C VAL A 73 3.74 -2.40 -2.13
N ARG A 74 3.37 -3.65 -1.80
CA ARG A 74 3.64 -4.22 -0.48
C ARG A 74 5.12 -4.31 -0.19
N GLY A 75 5.93 -4.80 -1.13
CA GLY A 75 7.38 -4.88 -0.97
C GLY A 75 8.04 -3.51 -0.74
N ASP A 76 7.61 -2.49 -1.49
CA ASP A 76 8.10 -1.12 -1.31
C ASP A 76 7.73 -0.57 0.09
N LEU A 77 6.49 -0.79 0.53
CA LEU A 77 6.03 -0.36 1.86
C LEU A 77 6.73 -1.13 3.00
N GLU A 78 6.99 -2.43 2.85
CA GLU A 78 7.74 -3.23 3.81
C GLU A 78 9.19 -2.76 3.94
N GLN A 79 9.84 -2.42 2.82
CA GLN A 79 11.18 -1.82 2.83
C GLN A 79 11.18 -0.46 3.55
N LEU A 80 10.21 0.40 3.26
CA LEU A 80 10.06 1.69 3.94
C LEU A 80 9.84 1.55 5.44
N LYS A 81 9.01 0.57 5.86
CA LYS A 81 8.83 0.24 7.27
C LYS A 81 10.16 -0.14 7.91
N GLY A 82 10.95 -1.01 7.26
CA GLY A 82 12.27 -1.40 7.74
C GLY A 82 13.25 -0.24 7.85
N VAL A 83 13.16 0.76 6.97
CA VAL A 83 13.98 1.99 7.05
C VAL A 83 13.53 2.87 8.21
N CYS A 84 12.23 3.03 8.43
CA CYS A 84 11.69 3.78 9.56
C CYS A 84 12.07 3.14 10.90
N GLU A 85 12.22 1.81 10.94
CA GLU A 85 12.64 1.02 12.10
C GLU A 85 14.18 0.88 12.22
N GLY A 86 14.95 1.52 11.32
CA GLY A 86 16.42 1.49 11.32
C GLY A 86 17.04 0.14 10.95
N GLN A 87 16.25 -0.79 10.41
CA GLN A 87 16.66 -2.16 10.07
C GLN A 87 17.24 -2.29 8.66
N VAL A 88 16.86 -1.40 7.74
CA VAL A 88 17.21 -1.48 6.32
C VAL A 88 18.05 -0.27 5.90
N LYS A 89 19.11 -0.51 5.14
CA LYS A 89 19.93 0.57 4.56
C LYS A 89 19.13 1.35 3.53
N THR A 90 19.15 2.68 3.67
CA THR A 90 18.48 3.58 2.73
C THR A 90 19.19 3.59 1.37
N THR A 91 18.54 3.04 0.33
CA THR A 91 18.97 3.10 -1.08
C THR A 91 18.42 4.35 -1.78
N ASN A 92 18.88 4.66 -3.00
CA ASN A 92 18.35 5.79 -3.77
C ASN A 92 16.87 5.61 -4.13
N GLU A 93 16.45 4.39 -4.45
CA GLU A 93 15.05 4.08 -4.74
C GLU A 93 14.15 4.33 -3.52
N ILE A 94 14.61 3.93 -2.33
CA ILE A 94 13.92 4.18 -1.06
C ILE A 94 13.85 5.68 -0.76
N ARG A 95 14.91 6.46 -1.02
CA ARG A 95 14.86 7.92 -0.82
C ARG A 95 13.78 8.57 -1.68
N ASN A 96 13.66 8.14 -2.93
CA ASN A 96 12.61 8.63 -3.82
C ASN A 96 11.21 8.24 -3.31
N LEU A 97 11.03 7.00 -2.87
CA LEU A 97 9.78 6.55 -2.24
C LEU A 97 9.40 7.37 -1.01
N ILE A 98 10.36 7.66 -0.13
CA ILE A 98 10.16 8.52 1.04
C ILE A 98 9.69 9.92 0.60
N HIS A 99 10.33 10.48 -0.42
CA HIS A 99 9.97 11.80 -0.95
C HIS A 99 8.56 11.81 -1.54
N ASP A 100 8.25 10.85 -2.41
CA ASP A 100 6.94 10.73 -3.06
C ASP A 100 5.82 10.59 -1.98
N LEU A 101 6.01 9.73 -0.98
CA LEU A 101 5.02 9.53 0.08
C LEU A 101 4.87 10.74 1.02
N ASN A 102 5.94 11.48 1.30
CA ASN A 102 5.89 12.69 2.12
C ASN A 102 5.25 13.88 1.38
N THR A 103 5.32 13.88 0.05
CA THR A 103 4.70 14.90 -0.81
C THR A 103 3.32 14.49 -1.32
N ASP A 104 2.78 13.36 -0.83
CA ASP A 104 1.52 12.76 -1.26
C ASP A 104 1.44 12.45 -2.77
N SER A 105 2.59 12.29 -3.42
CA SER A 105 2.70 11.92 -4.83
C SER A 105 2.69 10.41 -5.02
N VAL A 106 2.03 9.92 -6.08
CA VAL A 106 2.02 8.50 -6.44
C VAL A 106 3.38 8.11 -7.03
N PRO A 107 4.12 7.14 -6.43
CA PRO A 107 5.41 6.70 -6.96
C PRO A 107 5.31 6.20 -8.40
N LYS A 108 6.26 6.60 -9.26
CA LYS A 108 6.30 6.21 -10.69
C LYS A 108 6.27 4.69 -10.92
N GLN A 109 6.83 3.92 -9.99
CA GLN A 109 6.83 2.46 -10.08
C GLN A 109 5.45 1.83 -9.82
N TRP A 110 4.54 2.54 -9.16
CA TRP A 110 3.16 2.10 -8.90
C TRP A 110 2.19 2.48 -10.03
N GLN A 111 2.55 3.49 -10.82
CA GLN A 111 1.81 3.94 -12.01
C GLN A 111 1.98 2.92 -13.17
N ARG A 112 1.36 1.74 -13.01
CA ARG A 112 1.35 0.66 -14.01
C ARG A 112 0.15 0.71 -14.96
N TYR A 113 -0.78 1.63 -14.72
CA TYR A 113 -2.00 1.87 -15.48
C TYR A 113 -2.22 3.39 -15.57
N ALA A 114 -3.24 3.84 -16.30
CA ALA A 114 -3.58 5.25 -16.37
C ALA A 114 -4.01 5.77 -15.00
N VAL A 115 -3.19 6.64 -14.41
CA VAL A 115 -3.43 7.26 -13.09
C VAL A 115 -3.73 8.74 -13.29
N ALA A 116 -4.84 9.21 -12.73
CA ALA A 116 -5.19 10.63 -12.68
C ALA A 116 -4.23 11.41 -11.75
N ASP A 117 -4.26 12.73 -11.81
CA ASP A 117 -3.50 13.57 -10.87
C ASP A 117 -4.19 13.57 -9.50
N ILE A 118 -3.87 12.56 -8.69
CA ILE A 118 -4.47 12.28 -7.37
C ILE A 118 -3.38 12.01 -6.34
N THR A 119 -3.73 12.14 -5.06
CA THR A 119 -2.81 11.84 -3.97
C THR A 119 -2.53 10.34 -3.86
N VAL A 120 -1.40 9.98 -3.26
CA VAL A 120 -1.05 8.58 -3.01
C VAL A 120 -2.06 7.83 -2.14
N THR A 121 -2.75 8.55 -1.24
CA THR A 121 -3.78 7.97 -0.38
C THR A 121 -5.05 7.68 -1.17
N GLU A 122 -5.48 8.60 -2.04
CA GLU A 122 -6.61 8.38 -2.96
C GLU A 122 -6.30 7.27 -3.96
N TRP A 123 -5.09 7.25 -4.52
CA TRP A 123 -4.63 6.18 -5.39
C TRP A 123 -4.66 4.82 -4.69
N LEU A 124 -4.24 4.76 -3.42
CA LEU A 124 -4.27 3.50 -2.66
C LEU A 124 -5.72 3.02 -2.45
N ALA A 125 -6.64 3.93 -2.13
CA ALA A 125 -8.05 3.59 -1.98
C ALA A 125 -8.65 3.06 -3.29
N ASP A 126 -8.38 3.72 -4.42
CA ASP A 126 -8.77 3.26 -5.75
C ASP A 126 -8.17 1.88 -6.07
N PHE A 127 -6.87 1.70 -5.83
CA PHE A 127 -6.19 0.43 -6.04
C PHE A 127 -6.79 -0.72 -5.22
N ILE A 128 -7.18 -0.47 -3.96
CA ILE A 128 -7.84 -1.47 -3.12
C ILE A 128 -9.20 -1.87 -3.73
N LEU A 129 -9.99 -0.92 -4.21
CA LEU A 129 -11.27 -1.21 -4.88
C LEU A 129 -11.07 -2.07 -6.14
N ARG A 130 -10.02 -1.79 -6.93
CA ARG A 130 -9.66 -2.62 -8.10
C ARG A 130 -9.32 -4.05 -7.69
N LEU A 131 -8.53 -4.22 -6.63
CA LEU A 131 -8.17 -5.55 -6.13
C LEU A 131 -9.39 -6.31 -5.60
N ASP A 132 -10.32 -5.62 -4.94
CA ASP A 132 -11.55 -6.23 -4.46
C ASP A 132 -12.45 -6.70 -5.61
N GLN A 133 -12.58 -5.89 -6.67
CA GLN A 133 -13.27 -6.31 -7.90
C GLN A 133 -12.63 -7.58 -8.49
N LEU A 134 -11.31 -7.65 -8.60
CA LEU A 134 -10.62 -8.84 -9.12
C LEU A 134 -10.87 -10.07 -8.24
N ARG A 135 -10.91 -9.88 -6.92
CA ARG A 135 -11.24 -10.95 -5.98
C ARG A 135 -12.67 -11.46 -6.19
N GLN A 136 -13.64 -10.55 -6.29
CA GLN A 136 -15.04 -10.92 -6.54
C GLN A 136 -15.21 -11.62 -7.89
N LEU A 137 -14.53 -11.17 -8.93
CA LEU A 137 -14.49 -11.84 -10.25
C LEU A 137 -14.01 -13.28 -10.15
N ARG A 138 -12.98 -13.54 -9.35
CA ARG A 138 -12.44 -14.89 -9.13
C ARG A 138 -13.42 -15.80 -8.38
N GLU A 139 -14.10 -15.25 -7.38
CA GLU A 139 -15.06 -16.00 -6.55
C GLU A 139 -16.41 -16.20 -7.26
N GLY A 140 -16.70 -15.36 -8.26
CA GLY A 140 -17.89 -15.44 -9.10
C GLY A 140 -17.92 -16.69 -9.98
N SER A 141 -19.12 -17.26 -10.13
CA SER A 141 -19.36 -18.47 -10.93
C SER A 141 -19.72 -18.19 -12.38
N ASP A 142 -20.17 -16.97 -12.70
CA ASP A 142 -20.57 -16.56 -14.05
C ASP A 142 -19.95 -15.21 -14.42
N LEU A 143 -18.89 -15.26 -15.23
CA LEU A 143 -18.17 -14.08 -15.73
C LEU A 143 -19.02 -13.20 -16.66
N GLN A 144 -20.08 -13.76 -17.27
CA GLN A 144 -20.93 -13.01 -18.20
C GLN A 144 -21.99 -12.16 -17.49
N ARG A 145 -22.34 -12.53 -16.26
CA ARG A 145 -23.36 -11.84 -15.44
C ARG A 145 -22.75 -10.97 -14.34
N PHE A 146 -21.42 -10.91 -14.26
CA PHE A 146 -20.74 -10.08 -13.28
C PHE A 146 -20.93 -8.60 -13.60
N GLU A 147 -21.45 -7.82 -12.64
CA GLU A 147 -21.55 -6.36 -12.76
C GLU A 147 -20.16 -5.75 -12.62
N LEU A 148 -19.52 -5.48 -13.76
CA LEU A 148 -18.14 -5.03 -13.83
C LEU A 148 -18.04 -3.49 -13.79
N TRP A 149 -17.28 -2.96 -12.85
CA TRP A 149 -16.80 -1.57 -12.92
C TRP A 149 -15.65 -1.50 -13.94
N MET A 150 -16.01 -1.17 -15.18
CA MET A 150 -15.08 -1.07 -16.32
C MET A 150 -13.90 -0.13 -16.06
N GLY A 151 -14.11 0.99 -15.37
CA GLY A 151 -13.04 1.94 -15.01
C GLY A 151 -12.04 1.40 -13.99
N GLY A 152 -12.38 0.30 -13.32
CA GLY A 152 -11.55 -0.41 -12.35
C GLY A 152 -10.55 -1.39 -12.97
N LEU A 153 -10.65 -1.67 -14.28
CA LEU A 153 -9.66 -2.49 -14.99
C LEU A 153 -8.33 -1.74 -15.14
N PHE A 154 -7.21 -2.48 -15.08
CA PHE A 154 -5.86 -1.97 -15.29
C PHE A 154 -5.57 -1.73 -16.78
N PHE A 155 -6.00 -2.66 -17.64
CA PHE A 155 -5.90 -2.57 -19.10
C PHE A 155 -7.19 -3.08 -19.75
N PRO A 156 -8.15 -2.19 -20.05
CA PRO A 156 -9.39 -2.56 -20.72
C PRO A 156 -9.23 -2.90 -22.22
N GLU A 157 -8.02 -2.82 -22.79
CA GLU A 157 -7.69 -3.03 -24.21
C GLU A 157 -6.69 -4.18 -24.49
#